data_AF-A0A2A4RMK0-F1
#
_entry.id   AF-A0A2A4RMK0-F1
#
_cell.length_a   1.000
_cell.length_b   1.000
_cell.length_c   1.000
_cell.angle_alpha   90.00
_cell.angle_beta   90.00
_cell.angle_gamma   90.00
#
_symmetry.space_group_name_H-M   'P 1'
#
loop_
_entity.id
_entity.type
_entity.pdbx_description
1 polymer ?
#
loop_
_entity_poly.entity_id
_entity_poly.type
_entity_poly.pdbx_seq_one_letter_code
_entity_poly.pdbx_strand_id
1 'polypeptide(L)'
;MGAELIAKDLNQSVVYYKVTKVKRGYYKCTFKLLAENPRDYPDYQITDMLLREVEQQVTEAPQYYFWTHKRFKHMGKHDEWKEKYERKS
;
A
#
# COMPACT_ATOMS: atom_id res chain seq x y z
N MET A 1 5.80 -0.32 -3.02
CA MET A 1 7.15 -0.80 -3.37
C MET A 1 8.07 -0.94 -2.16
N GLY A 2 8.39 0.12 -1.40
CA GLY A 2 9.43 0.03 -0.36
C GLY A 2 9.28 -1.13 0.65
N ALA A 3 8.07 -1.37 1.16
CA ALA A 3 7.82 -2.49 2.09
C ALA A 3 8.01 -3.87 1.44
N GLU A 4 7.62 -4.03 0.17
CA GLU A 4 7.77 -5.28 -0.56
C GLU A 4 9.24 -5.59 -0.85
N LEU A 5 10.01 -4.58 -1.28
CA LEU A 5 11.44 -4.73 -1.56
C LEU A 5 12.18 -5.19 -0.30
N ILE A 6 11.95 -4.53 0.84
CA ILE A 6 12.55 -4.92 2.12
C ILE A 6 12.15 -6.35 2.52
N ALA A 7 10.87 -6.72 2.32
CA ALA A 7 10.38 -8.05 2.64
C ALA A 7 11.04 -9.14 1.77
N LYS A 8 11.21 -8.89 0.46
CA LYS A 8 11.90 -9.82 -0.45
C LYS A 8 13.40 -9.93 -0.14
N ASP A 9 14.06 -8.80 0.12
CA ASP A 9 15.48 -8.75 0.44
C ASP A 9 15.78 -9.55 1.71
N LEU A 10 14.99 -9.33 2.77
CA LEU A 10 15.15 -9.99 4.06
C LEU A 10 14.42 -11.33 4.18
N ASN A 11 13.70 -11.76 3.14
CA ASN A 11 12.84 -12.95 3.12
C ASN A 11 11.89 -13.04 4.32
N GLN A 12 11.17 -11.95 4.62
CA GLN A 12 10.28 -11.83 5.78
C GLN A 12 8.81 -11.84 5.37
N SER A 13 7.99 -12.61 6.07
CA SER A 13 6.55 -12.65 5.83
C SER A 13 5.90 -11.27 5.87
N VAL A 14 4.96 -11.01 4.98
CA VAL A 14 4.20 -9.75 4.89
C VAL A 14 2.80 -9.96 5.45
N VAL A 15 2.46 -9.16 6.45
CA VAL A 15 1.15 -9.17 7.11
C VAL A 15 0.50 -7.80 6.97
N TYR A 16 -0.76 -7.79 6.54
CA TYR A 16 -1.61 -6.61 6.57
C TYR A 16 -2.24 -6.44 7.95
N TYR A 17 -2.12 -5.23 8.48
CA TYR A 17 -2.68 -4.84 9.76
C TYR A 17 -3.89 -3.94 9.54
N LYS A 18 -5.09 -4.46 9.83
CA LYS A 18 -6.37 -3.76 9.69
C LYS A 18 -6.85 -3.26 11.04
N VAL A 19 -7.12 -1.95 11.14
CA VAL A 19 -7.70 -1.33 12.34
C VAL A 19 -9.13 -0.93 12.07
N THR A 20 -10.05 -1.37 12.93
CA THR A 20 -11.45 -0.99 12.90
C THR A 20 -11.83 -0.33 14.21
N LYS A 21 -12.38 0.88 14.14
CA LYS A 21 -12.95 1.56 15.32
C LYS A 21 -14.28 0.92 15.67
N VAL A 22 -14.40 0.37 16.88
CA VAL A 22 -15.64 -0.28 17.35
C VAL A 22 -16.52 0.73 18.07
N LYS A 23 -15.93 1.52 18.98
CA LYS A 23 -16.57 2.62 19.72
C LYS A 23 -15.53 3.62 20.21
N ARG A 24 -15.96 4.71 20.86
CA ARG A 24 -15.02 5.71 21.41
C ARG A 24 -14.02 5.06 22.36
N GLY A 25 -12.73 5.14 22.03
CA GLY A 25 -11.65 4.56 22.82
C GLY A 25 -11.39 3.07 22.60
N TYR A 26 -12.13 2.39 21.72
CA TYR A 26 -11.97 0.95 21.46
C TYR A 26 -11.75 0.68 19.98
N TYR A 27 -10.61 0.05 19.69
CA TYR A 27 -10.20 -0.34 18.34
C TYR A 27 -9.94 -1.84 18.31
N LYS A 28 -10.39 -2.49 17.23
CA LYS A 28 -10.08 -3.88 16.93
C LYS A 28 -8.97 -3.90 15.88
N CYS A 29 -7.91 -4.63 16.18
CA CYS A 29 -6.89 -4.99 15.21
C CYS A 29 -7.18 -6.38 14.64
N THR A 30 -7.07 -6.53 13.32
CA THR A 30 -7.05 -7.83 12.65
C THR A 30 -5.80 -7.93 11.78
N PHE A 31 -5.15 -9.08 11.83
CA PHE A 31 -3.99 -9.39 11.00
C PHE A 31 -4.41 -10.30 9.85
N LYS A 32 -3.92 -10.01 8.65
CA LYS A 32 -4.12 -10.84 7.46
C LYS A 32 -2.77 -11.12 6.83
N LEU A 33 -2.41 -12.39 6.69
CA LEU A 33 -1.20 -12.77 5.97
C LEU A 33 -1.37 -12.44 4.49
N LEU A 34 -0.45 -11.63 3.93
CA LEU A 34 -0.42 -11.32 2.50
C LEU A 34 0.54 -12.24 1.75
N ALA A 35 1.72 -12.49 2.32
CA ALA A 35 2.71 -13.40 1.76
C ALA A 35 3.51 -14.04 2.90
N GLU A 36 3.57 -15.36 2.95
CA GLU A 36 4.46 -16.07 3.89
C GLU A 36 5.90 -16.01 3.41
N ASN A 37 6.10 -16.32 2.12
CA ASN A 37 7.39 -16.28 1.43
C ASN A 37 7.34 -15.22 0.33
N PRO A 38 7.83 -13.99 0.56
CA PRO A 38 7.68 -12.89 -0.40
C PRO A 38 8.35 -13.12 -1.75
N ARG A 39 9.37 -13.99 -1.79
CA ARG A 39 10.15 -14.30 -3.00
C ARG A 39 9.39 -15.17 -4.01
N ASP A 40 8.32 -15.84 -3.57
CA ASP A 40 7.48 -16.67 -4.45
C ASP A 40 6.52 -15.83 -5.31
N TYR A 41 6.44 -14.53 -5.04
CA TYR A 41 5.54 -13.60 -5.72
C TYR A 41 6.34 -12.79 -6.76
N PRO A 42 5.80 -12.58 -7.97
CA PRO A 42 6.36 -11.61 -8.92
C PRO A 42 6.45 -10.21 -8.32
N ASP A 43 7.31 -9.38 -8.90
CA ASP A 43 7.45 -8.00 -8.46
C ASP A 43 6.13 -7.24 -8.55
N TYR A 44 5.88 -6.44 -7.52
CA TYR A 44 4.69 -5.60 -7.31
C TYR A 44 3.42 -6.34 -6.91
N GLN A 45 3.38 -7.68 -6.98
CA GLN A 45 2.17 -8.42 -6.65
C GLN A 45 1.75 -8.26 -5.19
N ILE A 46 2.71 -8.26 -4.25
CA ILE A 46 2.42 -8.08 -2.82
C ILE A 46 1.94 -6.65 -2.55
N THR A 47 2.54 -5.66 -3.23
CA THR A 47 2.06 -4.28 -3.19
C THR A 47 0.61 -4.18 -3.70
N ASP A 48 0.26 -4.87 -4.78
CA ASP A 48 -1.10 -4.88 -5.32
C ASP A 48 -2.10 -5.53 -4.34
N MET A 49 -1.72 -6.64 -3.71
CA MET A 49 -2.53 -7.26 -2.65
C MET A 49 -2.77 -6.31 -1.49
N LEU A 50 -1.73 -5.60 -1.03
CA LEU A 50 -1.85 -4.58 0.01
C LEU A 50 -2.81 -3.46 -0.42
N LEU A 51 -2.71 -2.98 -1.66
CA LEU A 51 -3.58 -1.92 -2.18
C LEU A 51 -5.04 -2.36 -2.20
N ARG A 52 -5.33 -3.60 -2.63
CA ARG A 52 -6.69 -4.16 -2.62
C ARG A 52 -7.30 -4.20 -1.21
N GLU A 53 -6.53 -4.63 -0.20
CA GLU A 53 -7.02 -4.62 1.18
C GLU A 53 -7.31 -3.20 1.68
N VAL A 54 -6.44 -2.24 1.33
CA VAL A 54 -6.64 -0.82 1.67
C VAL A 54 -7.89 -0.28 0.98
N GLU A 55 -8.08 -0.54 -0.32
CA GLU A 55 -9.27 -0.12 -1.07
C GLU A 55 -10.54 -0.69 -0.44
N GLN A 56 -10.53 -1.99 -0.09
CA GLN A 56 -11.65 -2.61 0.61
C GLN A 56 -11.93 -1.91 1.95
N GLN A 57 -10.90 -1.66 2.78
CA GLN A 57 -11.07 -0.96 4.05
C GLN A 57 -11.61 0.47 3.88
N VAL A 58 -11.17 1.19 2.85
CA VAL A 58 -11.66 2.54 2.54
C VAL A 58 -13.11 2.52 2.08
N THR A 59 -13.51 1.55 1.27
CA THR A 59 -14.91 1.37 0.86
C THR A 59 -15.81 1.01 2.05
N GLU A 60 -15.32 0.18 2.97
CA GLU A 60 -16.08 -0.20 4.18
C GLU A 60 -16.29 0.97 5.15
N ALA A 61 -15.30 1.84 5.33
CA ALA A 61 -15.37 2.96 6.29
C ALA A 61 -14.65 4.22 5.77
N PRO A 62 -15.20 4.88 4.73
CA PRO A 62 -14.53 6.00 4.07
C PRO A 62 -14.28 7.17 5.01
N GLN A 63 -15.14 7.39 6.01
CA GLN A 63 -15.00 8.47 7.00
C GLN A 63 -13.72 8.40 7.84
N TYR A 64 -13.04 7.24 7.89
CA TYR A 64 -11.79 7.07 8.64
C TYR A 64 -10.55 7.14 7.76
N TYR A 65 -10.70 7.32 6.44
CA TYR A 65 -9.58 7.51 5.53
C TYR A 65 -9.11 8.98 5.49
N PHE A 66 -7.81 9.20 5.33
CA PHE A 66 -7.20 10.53 5.30
C PHE A 66 -7.34 11.20 3.92
N TRP A 67 -8.54 11.68 3.60
CA TRP A 67 -8.86 12.33 2.32
C TRP A 67 -8.05 13.61 2.00
N THR A 68 -7.42 14.22 3.00
CA THR A 68 -6.58 15.41 2.81
C THR A 68 -5.28 15.11 2.07
N HIS A 69 -4.86 13.85 1.98
CA HIS A 69 -3.66 13.45 1.27
C HIS A 69 -3.89 13.48 -0.26
N LYS A 70 -3.11 14.29 -0.99
CA LYS A 70 -3.11 14.34 -2.47
C LYS A 70 -2.46 13.09 -3.09
N ARG A 71 -3.05 11.92 -2.87
CA ARG A 71 -2.48 10.61 -3.23
C ARG A 71 -2.26 10.46 -4.74
N PHE A 72 -3.16 11.00 -5.56
CA PHE A 72 -3.13 10.85 -7.03
C PHE A 72 -2.49 12.04 -7.77
N LYS A 73 -1.73 12.91 -7.09
CA LYS A 73 -1.14 14.14 -7.69
C LYS A 73 -0.18 13.89 -8.86
N HIS A 74 0.31 12.66 -9.02
CA HIS A 74 1.24 12.23 -10.06
C HIS A 74 0.60 11.33 -11.12
N MET A 75 -0.70 11.05 -11.01
CA MET A 75 -1.42 10.25 -12.00
C MET A 75 -1.40 10.97 -13.35
N GLY A 76 -0.97 10.27 -14.41
CA GLY A 76 -0.87 10.83 -15.77
C GLY A 76 0.31 11.75 -16.04
N LYS A 77 1.23 11.97 -15.09
CA LYS A 77 2.39 12.88 -15.26
C LYS A 77 3.70 12.19 -15.65
N HIS A 78 3.61 10.97 -16.18
CA HIS A 78 4.79 10.16 -16.47
C HIS A 78 5.66 10.79 -17.57
N ASP A 79 5.06 11.26 -18.65
CA ASP A 79 5.79 11.80 -19.80
C ASP A 79 6.43 13.16 -19.48
N GLU A 80 5.71 14.01 -18.73
CA GLU A 80 6.25 15.26 -18.17
C GLU A 80 7.48 15.02 -17.27
N TRP A 81 7.47 13.93 -16.49
CA TRP A 81 8.61 13.53 -15.67
C TRP A 81 9.80 13.11 -16.53
N LYS A 82 9.59 12.27 -17.56
CA LYS A 82 10.66 11.86 -18.46
C LYS A 82 11.33 13.06 -19.14
N GLU A 83 10.56 13.95 -19.76
CA GLU A 83 11.10 15.14 -20.44
C GLU A 83 11.87 16.09 -19.51
N LYS A 84 11.49 16.16 -18.23
CA LYS A 84 12.12 17.05 -17.26
C LYS A 84 13.50 16.57 -16.81
N TYR A 85 13.71 15.25 -16.72
CA TYR A 85 14.95 14.67 -16.21
C TYR A 85 15.89 14.19 -17.32
N GLU A 86 15.38 13.87 -18.51
CA GLU A 86 16.21 13.59 -19.70
C GLU A 86 16.91 14.87 -20.21
N ARG A 87 16.27 16.04 -20.12
CA ARG A 87 16.91 17.35 -20.44
C ARG A 87 18.03 17.79 -19.49
N LYS A 88 18.15 17.14 -18.34
CA LYS A 88 19.15 17.47 -17.30
C LYS A 88 20.37 16.55 -17.31
N SER A 89 20.36 15.50 -18.15
CA SER A 89 21.50 14.62 -18.41
C SER A 89 22.24 15.06 -19.67
#